data_AF-A0A0N4YYG1-F1
#
_entry.id   AF-A0A0N4YYG1-F1
#
_cell.length_a   1.000
_cell.length_b   1.000
_cell.length_c   1.000
_cell.angle_alpha   90.00
_cell.angle_beta   90.00
_cell.angle_gamma   90.00
#
_symmetry.space_group_name_H-M   'P 1'
#
loop_
_entity.id
_entity.type
_entity.pdbx_description
1 polymer ?
#
loop_
_entity_poly.entity_id
_entity_poly.type
_entity_poly.pdbx_seq_one_letter_code
_entity_poly.pdbx_strand_id
1 'polypeptide(L)'
;MVLFLPFYHVYGFGLLNITLLVGCTGIIFKHFEPHGFCRAIQDHKLRFLPLVPPIMVFLAKHPICDQYDLSSVKFIICGAAPAGKDICEELVRKYPNITHIQQGWYSINLRFT
;
A
#
# COMPACT_ATOMS: atom_id res chain seq x y z
N MET A 1 5.48 2.32 8.13
CA MET A 1 4.82 1.23 7.40
C MET A 1 3.45 1.01 8.01
N VAL A 2 2.41 0.83 7.21
CA VAL A 2 1.07 0.47 7.71
C VAL A 2 1.02 -1.03 7.98
N LEU A 3 0.55 -1.42 9.15
CA LEU A 3 0.37 -2.80 9.59
C LEU A 3 -1.11 -3.03 9.92
N PHE A 4 -1.91 -3.35 8.91
CA PHE A 4 -3.34 -3.68 9.06
C PHE A 4 -3.65 -5.14 8.72
N LEU A 5 -2.64 -5.90 8.26
CA LEU A 5 -2.79 -7.31 7.94
C LEU A 5 -2.71 -8.16 9.21
N PRO A 6 -3.48 -9.25 9.31
CA PRO A 6 -3.49 -10.06 10.52
C PRO A 6 -2.11 -10.69 10.81
N PHE A 7 -1.62 -10.53 12.05
CA PHE A 7 -0.31 -11.05 12.46
C PHE A 7 -0.26 -12.57 12.62
N TYR A 8 -1.41 -13.25 12.66
CA TYR A 8 -1.43 -14.73 12.62
C TYR A 8 -1.15 -15.28 11.22
N HIS A 9 -1.20 -14.44 10.17
CA HIS A 9 -0.88 -14.83 8.81
C HIS A 9 0.57 -14.47 8.48
N VAL A 10 1.28 -15.35 7.76
CA VAL A 10 2.72 -15.19 7.43
C VAL A 10 3.04 -13.83 6.81
N TYR A 11 2.14 -13.27 6.00
CA TYR A 11 2.34 -11.96 5.39
C TYR A 11 2.35 -10.82 6.42
N GLY A 12 1.36 -10.78 7.33
CA GLY A 12 1.29 -9.76 8.38
C GLY A 12 2.42 -9.93 9.40
N PHE A 13 2.72 -11.18 9.78
CA PHE A 13 3.84 -11.50 10.66
C PHE A 13 5.18 -11.09 10.05
N GLY A 14 5.41 -11.40 8.77
CA GLY A 14 6.63 -11.02 8.05
C GLY A 14 6.83 -9.51 8.02
N LEU A 15 5.77 -8.73 7.75
CA LEU A 15 5.83 -7.27 7.75
C LEU A 15 6.15 -6.70 9.14
N LEU A 16 5.59 -7.27 10.20
CA LEU A 16 5.94 -6.88 11.57
C LEU A 16 7.44 -7.11 11.84
N ASN A 17 7.95 -8.28 11.51
CA ASN A 17 9.37 -8.59 11.68
C ASN A 17 10.27 -7.66 10.85
N ILE A 18 9.93 -7.40 9.58
CA ILE A 18 10.66 -6.45 8.73
C ILE A 18 10.63 -5.04 9.34
N THR A 19 9.48 -4.61 9.87
CA THR A 19 9.35 -3.29 10.51
C THR A 19 10.37 -3.14 11.64
N LEU A 20 10.44 -4.16 12.50
CA LEU A 20 11.33 -4.19 13.66
C LEU A 20 12.80 -4.28 13.25
N LEU A 21 13.14 -5.17 12.31
CA LEU A 21 14.51 -5.39 11.84
C LEU A 21 15.09 -4.15 11.13
N VAL A 22 14.26 -3.45 10.34
CA VAL A 22 14.65 -2.22 9.65
C VAL A 22 14.65 -1.01 10.60
N GLY A 23 14.03 -1.12 11.78
CA GLY A 23 13.89 -0.02 12.74
C GLY A 23 12.99 1.10 12.22
N CYS A 24 12.02 0.79 11.36
CA CYS A 24 11.11 1.78 10.80
C CYS A 24 9.83 1.91 11.66
N THR A 25 9.18 3.07 11.62
CA THR A 25 7.92 3.28 12.35
C THR A 25 6.79 2.43 11.76
N GLY A 26 6.23 1.53 12.56
CA GLY A 26 5.03 0.75 12.22
C GLY A 26 3.76 1.38 12.78
N ILE A 27 2.73 1.59 11.95
CA ILE A 27 1.41 2.08 12.37
C ILE A 27 0.45 0.91 12.32
N ILE A 28 -0.03 0.46 13.48
CA ILE A 28 -0.88 -0.73 13.59
C ILE A 28 -2.34 -0.33 13.58
N PHE A 29 -3.13 -1.00 12.73
CA PHE A 29 -4.58 -0.85 12.66
C PHE A 29 -5.24 -2.16 13.10
N LYS A 30 -6.18 -2.10 14.04
CA LYS A 30 -6.94 -3.29 14.48
C LYS A 30 -7.82 -3.87 13.36
N HIS A 31 -8.32 -3.00 12.49
CA HIS A 31 -9.08 -3.31 11.29
C HIS A 31 -8.87 -2.19 10.27
N PHE A 32 -9.15 -2.46 9.00
CA PHE A 32 -9.06 -1.44 7.96
C PHE A 32 -10.16 -0.37 8.18
N GLU A 33 -9.73 0.88 8.35
CA GLU A 33 -10.61 2.04 8.50
C GLU A 33 -10.17 3.10 7.47
N PRO A 34 -11.02 3.43 6.47
CA PRO A 34 -10.66 4.30 5.34
C PRO A 34 -10.03 5.66 5.72
N HIS A 35 -10.63 6.41 6.64
CA HIS A 35 -10.16 7.74 6.99
C HIS A 35 -8.82 7.66 7.72
N GLY A 36 -8.69 6.76 8.69
CA GLY A 36 -7.48 6.54 9.47
C GLY A 36 -6.33 6.03 8.61
N PHE A 37 -6.61 5.17 7.62
CA PHE A 37 -5.61 4.72 6.66
C PHE A 37 -5.07 5.88 5.80
N CYS A 38 -5.96 6.66 5.17
CA CYS A 38 -5.55 7.80 4.35
C CYS A 38 -4.85 8.90 5.18
N ARG A 39 -5.37 9.19 6.37
CA ARG A 39 -4.77 10.14 7.32
C ARG A 39 -3.37 9.69 7.73
N ALA A 40 -3.17 8.41 8.05
CA ALA A 40 -1.87 7.91 8.42
C ALA A 40 -0.84 8.01 7.28
N ILE A 41 -1.26 7.84 6.03
CA ILE A 41 -0.40 8.06 4.87
C ILE A 41 0.06 9.53 4.82
N GLN A 42 -0.88 10.46 4.93
CA GLN A 42 -0.61 11.90 4.88
C GLN A 42 0.28 12.36 6.05
N ASP A 43 -0.13 12.08 7.29
CA ASP A 43 0.50 12.62 8.50
C ASP A 43 1.91 12.03 8.70
N HIS A 44 2.09 10.74 8.37
CA HIS A 44 3.38 10.05 8.52
C HIS A 44 4.18 9.96 7.22
N LYS A 45 3.70 10.58 6.12
CA LYS A 45 4.34 10.60 4.80
C LYS A 45 4.84 9.22 4.36
N LEU A 46 3.94 8.24 4.41
CA LEU A 46 4.31 6.85 4.19
C LEU A 46 4.77 6.63 2.74
N ARG A 47 5.95 6.02 2.59
CA ARG A 47 6.57 5.74 1.28
C ARG A 47 6.31 4.34 0.75
N PHE A 48 6.11 3.38 1.65
CA PHE A 48 5.94 1.96 1.35
C PHE A 48 4.62 1.45 1.91
N LEU A 49 3.78 0.88 1.04
CA LEU A 49 2.47 0.35 1.38
C LEU A 49 2.37 -1.15 1.06
N PRO A 50 2.36 -2.01 2.08
CA PRO A 50 1.97 -3.40 1.91
C PRO A 50 0.45 -3.52 1.85
N LEU A 51 -0.06 -3.92 0.70
CA LEU A 51 -1.47 -3.98 0.38
C LEU A 51 -1.91 -5.40 -0.02
N VAL A 52 -3.23 -5.54 -0.12
CA VAL A 52 -3.95 -6.67 -0.70
C VAL A 52 -4.92 -6.13 -1.76
N PRO A 53 -5.40 -6.96 -2.71
CA PRO A 53 -6.16 -6.45 -3.87
C PRO A 53 -7.36 -5.56 -3.53
N PRO A 54 -8.19 -5.86 -2.50
CA PRO A 54 -9.30 -4.98 -2.14
C PRO A 54 -8.89 -3.55 -1.79
N ILE A 55 -7.72 -3.39 -1.15
CA ILE A 55 -7.23 -2.07 -0.75
C ILE A 55 -6.65 -1.30 -1.95
N MET A 56 -6.10 -2.02 -2.94
CA MET A 56 -5.71 -1.40 -4.21
C MET A 56 -6.91 -0.86 -4.97
N VAL A 57 -8.01 -1.61 -5.02
CA VAL A 57 -9.28 -1.16 -5.63
C VAL A 57 -9.82 0.06 -4.88
N PHE A 58 -9.78 0.02 -3.54
CA PHE A 58 -10.17 1.16 -2.72
C PHE A 58 -9.36 2.42 -3.05
N LEU A 59 -8.03 2.32 -3.13
CA LEU A 59 -7.16 3.46 -3.47
C LEU A 59 -7.43 4.01 -4.87
N ALA A 60 -7.76 3.14 -5.83
CA ALA A 60 -8.08 3.53 -7.20
C ALA A 60 -9.43 4.26 -7.29
N LYS A 61 -10.47 3.71 -6.66
CA LYS A 61 -11.87 4.07 -6.96
C LYS A 61 -12.58 4.86 -5.87
N HIS A 62 -12.14 4.79 -4.62
CA HIS A 62 -12.89 5.38 -3.52
C HIS A 62 -12.63 6.90 -3.41
N PRO A 63 -13.68 7.76 -3.41
CA PRO A 63 -13.54 9.21 -3.46
C PRO A 63 -12.90 9.82 -2.20
N ILE A 64 -12.96 9.09 -1.08
CA ILE A 64 -12.28 9.50 0.15
C ILE A 64 -10.79 9.75 -0.05
N CYS A 65 -10.13 9.00 -0.94
CA CYS A 65 -8.69 9.09 -1.15
C CYS A 65 -8.30 10.46 -1.71
N ASP A 66 -9.22 11.12 -2.43
CA ASP A 66 -9.01 12.43 -3.04
C ASP A 66 -9.04 13.57 -2.00
N GLN A 67 -9.47 13.29 -0.77
CA GLN A 67 -9.50 14.24 0.34
C GLN A 67 -8.18 14.31 1.12
N TYR A 68 -7.21 13.44 0.81
CA TYR A 68 -5.94 13.32 1.53
C TYR A 68 -4.75 13.41 0.58
N ASP A 69 -3.64 13.95 1.07
CA ASP A 69 -2.38 13.94 0.33
C ASP A 69 -1.69 12.56 0.44
N LEU A 70 -1.79 11.78 -0.63
CA LEU A 70 -1.16 10.46 -0.77
C LEU A 70 0.12 10.49 -1.63
N SER A 71 0.65 11.69 -1.94
CA SER A 71 1.81 11.88 -2.83
C SER A 71 3.12 11.30 -2.29
N SER A 72 3.19 11.02 -0.99
CA SER A 72 4.37 10.43 -0.35
C SER A 72 4.62 8.97 -0.76
N VAL A 73 3.59 8.27 -1.24
CA VAL A 73 3.65 6.85 -1.58
C VAL A 73 4.52 6.65 -2.83
N LYS A 74 5.51 5.76 -2.75
CA LYS A 74 6.40 5.45 -3.89
C LYS A 74 6.39 3.99 -4.27
N PHE A 75 6.21 3.12 -3.29
CA PHE A 75 6.30 1.68 -3.43
C PHE A 75 5.03 1.02 -2.89
N ILE A 76 4.39 0.23 -3.72
CA ILE A 76 3.27 -0.62 -3.33
C ILE A 76 3.68 -2.08 -3.52
N ILE A 77 3.45 -2.91 -2.51
CA ILE A 77 3.52 -4.36 -2.65
C ILE A 77 2.13 -4.96 -2.45
N CYS A 78 1.67 -5.77 -3.40
CA CYS A 78 0.41 -6.50 -3.30
C CYS A 78 0.69 -7.98 -3.04
N GLY A 79 0.23 -8.47 -1.90
CA GLY A 79 0.31 -9.88 -1.51
C GLY A 79 -1.05 -10.58 -1.55
N ALA A 80 -1.02 -11.87 -1.22
CA ALA A 80 -2.16 -12.79 -1.07
C ALA A 80 -2.93 -13.16 -2.34
N ALA A 81 -3.09 -12.26 -3.31
CA ALA A 81 -3.73 -12.55 -4.59
C ALA A 81 -3.24 -11.59 -5.69
N PRO A 82 -3.31 -12.01 -6.97
CA PRO A 82 -2.97 -11.14 -8.08
C PRO A 82 -3.98 -9.98 -8.17
N ALA A 83 -3.46 -8.76 -8.24
CA ALA A 83 -4.25 -7.59 -8.61
C ALA A 83 -4.36 -7.56 -10.14
N GLY A 84 -5.57 -7.29 -10.64
CA GLY A 84 -5.82 -7.12 -12.08
C GLY A 84 -4.97 -6.00 -12.65
N LYS A 85 -4.44 -6.20 -13.86
CA LYS A 85 -3.57 -5.21 -14.54
C LYS A 85 -4.24 -3.84 -14.64
N ASP A 86 -5.54 -3.82 -14.90
CA ASP A 86 -6.34 -2.60 -15.02
C ASP A 86 -6.29 -1.75 -13.74
N ILE A 87 -6.33 -2.38 -12.56
CA ILE A 87 -6.25 -1.67 -11.27
C ILE A 87 -4.87 -1.07 -11.07
N CYS A 88 -3.81 -1.79 -11.46
CA CYS A 88 -2.45 -1.25 -11.40
C CYS A 88 -2.30 -0.03 -12.31
N GLU A 89 -2.79 -0.12 -13.55
CA GLU A 89 -2.76 1.01 -14.49
C GLU A 89 -3.59 2.20 -14.00
N GLU A 90 -4.77 1.96 -13.44
CA GLU A 90 -5.64 2.98 -12.85
C GLU A 90 -4.96 3.70 -11.67
N LEU A 91 -4.29 2.95 -10.79
CA LEU A 91 -3.52 3.52 -9.67
C LEU A 91 -2.36 4.38 -10.14
N VAL A 92 -1.64 3.95 -11.18
CA VAL A 92 -0.50 4.72 -11.73
C VAL A 92 -0.97 6.00 -12.40
N ARG A 93 -2.10 5.94 -13.11
CA ARG A 93 -2.72 7.14 -13.70
C ARG A 93 -3.18 8.11 -12.62
N LYS A 94 -3.76 7.61 -11.52
CA LYS A 94 -4.26 8.43 -10.42
C LYS A 94 -3.13 9.00 -9.55
N TYR A 95 -2.08 8.24 -9.32
CA TYR A 95 -0.95 8.59 -8.45
C TYR A 95 0.38 8.43 -9.21
N PRO A 96 0.80 9.44 -10.00
CA PRO A 96 2.01 9.37 -10.82
C PRO A 96 3.31 9.33 -9.99
N ASN A 97 3.24 9.61 -8.68
CA ASN A 97 4.33 9.47 -7.73
C ASN A 97 4.71 8.00 -7.44
N ILE A 98 3.82 7.04 -7.72
CA ILE A 98 4.08 5.62 -7.53
C ILE A 98 5.10 5.16 -8.56
N THR A 99 6.30 4.78 -8.09
CA THR A 99 7.40 4.37 -8.96
C THR A 99 7.43 2.87 -9.20
N HIS A 100 6.92 2.07 -8.26
CA HIS A 100 6.98 0.61 -8.33
C HIS A 100 5.74 -0.03 -7.71
N ILE A 101 5.14 -0.99 -8.44
CA ILE A 101 4.09 -1.88 -7.93
C ILE A 101 4.60 -3.32 -8.06
N GLN A 102 4.90 -3.93 -6.92
CA GLN A 102 5.34 -5.32 -6.82
C GLN A 102 4.12 -6.21 -6.51
N GLN A 103 3.92 -7.28 -7.27
CA GLN A 103 2.98 -8.34 -6.88
C GLN A 103 3.76 -9.58 -6.43
N GLY A 104 3.16 -10.42 -5.59
CA GLY A 104 3.81 -11.62 -5.03
C GLY A 104 4.33 -12.62 -6.08
N TRP A 105 3.81 -12.59 -7.31
CA TRP A 105 4.19 -13.50 -8.40
C TRP A 105 4.96 -12.81 -9.54
N TYR A 106 4.82 -11.50 -9.70
CA TYR A 106 5.48 -10.72 -10.75
C TYR A 106 5.63 -9.25 -10.35
N SER A 107 6.65 -8.57 -10.87
CA SER A 107 6.90 -7.14 -10.62
C SER A 107 6.54 -6.33 -11.87
N ILE A 108 5.83 -5.21 -11.70
CA ILE A 108 5.68 -4.20 -12.77
C ILE A 108 6.62 -3.05 -12.42
N ASN A 109 7.71 -2.93 -13.17
CA ASN A 109 8.59 -1.77 -13.08
C ASN A 109 8.00 -0.65 -13.93
N LEU A 110 7.56 0.44 -13.29
CA LEU A 110 6.85 1.55 -13.95
C LEU A 110 7.79 2.68 -14.37
N ARG A 111 9.11 2.45 -14.37
CA ARG A 111 10.05 3.36 -15.01
C ARG A 111 9.89 3.26 -16.52
N PHE A 112 9.05 4.14 -17.08
CA PHE A 112 9.20 4.56 -18.46
C PHE A 112 10.53 5.32 -18.56
N THR A 113 11.56 4.68 -19.10
CA THR A 113 12.61 5.37 -19.85
C THR A 113 12.07 5.73 -21.23
#